data_AF-A0A922F4C9-F1
#
_entry.id   AF-A0A922F4C9-F1
#
_cell.length_a   1.000
_cell.length_b   1.000
_cell.length_c   1.000
_cell.angle_alpha   90.00
_cell.angle_beta   90.00
_cell.angle_gamma   90.00
#
_symmetry.space_group_name_H-M   'P 1'
#
loop_
_entity.id
_entity.type
_entity.pdbx_description
1 polymer ?
#
loop_
_entity_poly.entity_id
_entity_poly.type
_entity_poly.pdbx_seq_one_letter_code
_entity_poly.pdbx_strand_id
1 'polypeptide(L)'
;MFFCYLLSAMAEESGMFMVPQTVGSVLCCRCGIPMAPNAANMCVKCLRSEVDITEGLQKHVIIIHCPECDSYLQPPRTWLKAQLESKELLTFCVKRLKNLNKVRLVHAEFIWTEPHSKRIKVRLKVQKEVLNGAILEQSYVVEYVQQEHMCESCSRIQANPDQWVAAVQLRQHVSHRRTFFYLEQLILKHNAAASAIKIKQMDQGIDFFFSNRSHGVKFVEFVGKVAPVRSRNDKQLVSHDTKSNNYNYKYTFSVEICPICREDLICLPPKVAASLGNLGPLVICTKVTNSIALLDPFTLRISFLDADQYWRVPFKSLSTSRQLVEYIVLDVEIVSSEVNVGGSKYCLADAQVARVSDFGKNDTIFSIRTHLGHLLNPGDYALGYDLYGANSNDGELEKHKGLILPEAILIKKSYEEKRQKKRGKPRAWKLKSLDMEVDDRKGRAEQEKMNTEYEQFLKDLEENPEMRFNMSLYRNKDYQPSEMTSVADGDDLPSVPLEELLADLELSEEEEGGSDSMME
;
A
#
# COMPACT_ATOMS: atom_id res chain seq x y z
N MET A 1 -52.26 -1.63 -5.98
CA MET A 1 -53.31 -0.84 -5.29
C MET A 1 -53.31 0.65 -5.65
N PHE A 2 -52.26 1.26 -6.20
CA PHE A 2 -52.31 2.69 -6.56
C PHE A 2 -52.87 3.00 -7.97
N PHE A 3 -52.97 2.02 -8.87
CA PHE A 3 -53.54 2.21 -10.21
C PHE A 3 -55.06 2.02 -10.31
N CYS A 4 -55.71 1.42 -9.30
CA CYS A 4 -57.18 1.29 -9.26
C CYS A 4 -57.88 2.52 -8.66
N TYR A 5 -57.19 3.34 -7.87
CA TYR A 5 -57.81 4.53 -7.26
C TYR A 5 -58.03 5.66 -8.27
N LEU A 6 -57.20 5.78 -9.32
CA LEU A 6 -57.37 6.81 -10.35
C LEU A 6 -58.51 6.54 -11.34
N LEU A 7 -58.90 5.27 -11.54
CA LEU A 7 -60.04 4.92 -12.40
C LEU A 7 -61.39 5.04 -11.69
N SER A 8 -61.41 5.03 -10.35
CA SER A 8 -62.64 5.21 -9.58
C SER A 8 -63.05 6.68 -9.43
N ALA A 9 -62.09 7.63 -9.53
CA ALA A 9 -62.34 9.06 -9.37
C ALA A 9 -62.84 9.76 -10.65
N MET A 10 -62.77 9.11 -11.82
CA MET A 10 -63.27 9.67 -13.11
C MET A 10 -64.61 9.07 -13.56
N ALA A 11 -65.22 8.19 -12.77
CA ALA A 11 -66.49 7.54 -13.09
C ALA A 11 -67.72 8.18 -12.42
N GLU A 12 -67.55 9.24 -11.62
CA GLU A 12 -68.66 9.94 -10.95
C GLU A 12 -69.32 11.05 -11.79
N GLU A 13 -68.77 11.42 -12.95
CA GLU A 13 -69.33 12.47 -13.83
C GLU A 13 -70.10 11.95 -15.07
N SER A 14 -70.24 10.64 -15.24
CA SER A 14 -71.12 10.05 -16.25
C SER A 14 -72.12 9.15 -15.56
N GLY A 15 -73.39 9.55 -15.51
CA GLY A 15 -74.51 8.82 -14.89
C GLY A 15 -74.76 7.44 -15.52
N MET A 16 -73.87 6.49 -15.27
CA MET A 16 -74.04 5.07 -15.54
C MET A 16 -74.36 4.37 -14.22
N PHE A 17 -75.56 3.83 -14.15
CA PHE A 17 -76.05 3.01 -13.05
C PHE A 17 -75.18 1.74 -12.94
N MET A 18 -74.23 1.73 -12.00
CA MET A 18 -73.52 0.52 -11.62
C MET A 18 -74.50 -0.38 -10.86
N VAL A 19 -75.01 -1.42 -11.52
CA VAL A 19 -75.77 -2.48 -10.83
C VAL A 19 -74.85 -3.03 -9.74
N PRO A 20 -75.23 -2.97 -8.45
CA PRO A 20 -74.42 -3.57 -7.40
C PRO A 20 -74.32 -5.05 -7.72
N GLN A 21 -73.14 -5.52 -8.09
CA GLN A 21 -72.90 -6.96 -8.21
C GLN A 21 -73.10 -7.54 -6.82
N THR A 22 -74.22 -8.23 -6.61
CA THR A 22 -74.47 -8.99 -5.39
C THR A 22 -73.45 -10.12 -5.36
N VAL A 23 -72.38 -9.93 -4.60
CA VAL A 23 -71.43 -11.01 -4.30
C VAL A 23 -72.22 -12.05 -3.52
N GLY A 24 -72.66 -13.11 -4.18
CA GLY A 24 -73.46 -14.17 -3.56
C GLY A 24 -72.71 -14.73 -2.36
N SER A 25 -73.35 -14.80 -1.20
CA SER A 25 -72.74 -15.38 0.00
C SER A 25 -72.98 -16.89 0.03
N VAL A 26 -71.92 -17.68 0.20
CA VAL A 26 -71.99 -19.14 0.41
C VAL A 26 -71.75 -19.43 1.89
N LEU A 27 -72.41 -20.44 2.46
CA LEU A 27 -72.15 -20.87 3.83
C LEU A 27 -70.94 -21.81 3.86
N CYS A 28 -70.05 -21.63 4.84
CA CYS A 28 -68.94 -22.55 5.06
C CYS A 28 -69.45 -23.96 5.39
N CYS A 29 -68.93 -24.99 4.72
CA CYS A 29 -69.36 -26.38 4.87
C CYS A 29 -69.20 -27.00 6.27
N ARG A 30 -68.38 -26.39 7.15
CA ARG A 30 -68.14 -26.84 8.54
C ARG A 30 -68.89 -26.05 9.61
N CYS A 31 -68.79 -24.72 9.58
CA CYS A 31 -69.27 -23.85 10.66
C CYS A 31 -70.51 -23.01 10.30
N GLY A 32 -70.98 -23.08 9.05
CA GLY A 32 -72.19 -22.35 8.61
C GLY A 32 -72.04 -20.82 8.57
N ILE A 33 -70.84 -20.27 8.71
CA ILE A 33 -70.61 -18.82 8.62
C ILE A 33 -70.77 -18.36 7.14
N PRO A 34 -71.53 -17.28 6.87
CA PRO A 34 -71.64 -16.72 5.52
C PRO A 34 -70.30 -16.12 5.08
N MET A 35 -69.87 -16.48 3.87
CA MET A 35 -68.58 -16.10 3.30
C MET A 35 -68.69 -15.86 1.79
N ALA A 36 -67.73 -15.13 1.23
CA ALA A 36 -67.59 -15.05 -0.23
C ALA A 36 -67.21 -16.44 -0.79
N PRO A 37 -67.71 -16.81 -1.98
CA PRO A 37 -67.44 -18.10 -2.60
C PRO A 37 -65.93 -18.22 -2.84
N ASN A 38 -65.34 -19.30 -2.31
CA ASN A 38 -63.94 -19.66 -2.55
C ASN A 38 -63.86 -21.09 -3.07
N ALA A 39 -62.76 -21.44 -3.75
CA ALA A 39 -62.59 -22.75 -4.37
C ALA A 39 -62.58 -23.93 -3.37
N ALA A 40 -62.40 -23.65 -2.08
CA ALA A 40 -62.39 -24.63 -1.00
C ALA A 40 -63.74 -24.77 -0.26
N ASN A 41 -64.75 -23.94 -0.54
CA ASN A 41 -66.05 -23.88 0.16
C ASN A 41 -65.96 -23.83 1.71
N MET A 42 -64.84 -23.34 2.23
CA MET A 42 -64.50 -23.32 3.66
C MET A 42 -64.08 -21.92 4.08
N CYS A 43 -64.57 -21.45 5.23
CA CYS A 43 -64.16 -20.16 5.78
C CYS A 43 -62.67 -20.18 6.17
N VAL A 44 -62.04 -19.01 6.20
CA VAL A 44 -60.60 -18.86 6.51
C VAL A 44 -60.22 -19.50 7.86
N LYS A 45 -61.13 -19.49 8.85
CA LYS A 45 -60.88 -20.11 10.17
C LYS A 45 -60.85 -21.64 10.10
N CYS A 46 -61.83 -22.26 9.43
CA CYS A 46 -61.88 -23.72 9.27
C CYS A 46 -60.76 -24.23 8.34
N LEU A 47 -60.39 -23.46 7.31
CA LEU A 47 -59.32 -23.83 6.39
C LEU A 47 -57.94 -23.75 7.08
N ARG A 48 -57.72 -22.77 7.96
CA ARG A 48 -56.51 -22.69 8.81
C ARG A 48 -56.42 -23.78 9.88
N SER A 49 -57.56 -24.31 10.35
CA SER A 49 -57.55 -25.38 11.35
C SER A 49 -57.34 -26.77 10.75
N GLU A 50 -57.76 -27.00 9.49
CA GLU A 50 -57.61 -28.30 8.83
C GLU A 50 -56.28 -28.43 8.07
N VAL A 51 -55.68 -27.33 7.59
CA VAL A 51 -54.45 -27.37 6.79
C VAL A 51 -53.32 -26.59 7.46
N ASP A 52 -52.29 -27.30 7.92
CA ASP A 52 -51.02 -26.72 8.34
C ASP A 52 -50.00 -26.80 7.20
N ILE A 53 -49.62 -25.64 6.65
CA ILE A 53 -48.61 -25.50 5.58
C ILE A 53 -47.21 -25.81 6.12
N THR A 54 -47.02 -25.68 7.43
CA THR A 54 -45.72 -25.78 8.09
C THR A 54 -45.32 -27.22 8.41
N GLU A 55 -46.21 -28.18 8.16
CA GLU A 55 -45.93 -29.61 8.25
C GLU A 55 -44.83 -30.01 7.25
N GLY A 56 -43.69 -30.47 7.79
CA GLY A 56 -42.51 -30.85 7.01
C GLY A 56 -41.47 -29.74 6.80
N LEU A 57 -41.70 -28.52 7.32
CA LEU A 57 -40.70 -27.47 7.41
C LEU A 57 -39.83 -27.62 8.67
N GLN A 58 -38.55 -27.30 8.56
CA GLN A 58 -37.63 -27.36 9.70
C GLN A 58 -37.88 -26.19 10.65
N LYS A 59 -38.13 -26.49 11.92
CA LYS A 59 -38.32 -25.51 13.00
C LYS A 59 -37.04 -25.27 13.82
N HIS A 60 -36.11 -26.22 13.81
CA HIS A 60 -34.82 -26.13 14.50
C HIS A 60 -33.67 -26.38 13.53
N VAL A 61 -32.68 -25.49 13.54
CA VAL A 61 -31.48 -25.59 12.69
C VAL A 61 -30.25 -25.25 13.52
N ILE A 62 -29.14 -25.92 13.24
CA ILE A 62 -27.84 -25.62 13.86
C ILE A 62 -27.01 -24.79 12.89
N ILE A 63 -26.49 -23.67 13.38
CA ILE A 63 -25.54 -22.81 12.66
C ILE A 63 -24.21 -22.84 13.40
N ILE A 64 -23.12 -22.90 12.66
CA ILE A 64 -21.77 -22.81 13.20
C ILE A 64 -21.26 -21.38 13.05
N HIS A 65 -20.76 -20.81 14.14
CA HIS A 65 -20.29 -19.43 14.25
C HIS A 65 -18.87 -19.37 14.82
N CYS A 66 -18.02 -18.52 14.24
CA CYS A 66 -16.69 -18.25 14.77
C CYS A 66 -16.71 -17.00 15.66
N PRO A 67 -16.39 -17.11 16.97
CA PRO A 67 -16.47 -16.01 17.92
C PRO A 67 -15.40 -14.92 17.71
N GLU A 68 -14.31 -15.20 16.99
CA GLU A 68 -13.20 -14.26 16.78
C GLU A 68 -13.41 -13.30 15.60
N CYS A 69 -14.17 -13.72 14.59
CA CYS A 69 -14.31 -12.95 13.35
C CYS A 69 -15.77 -12.71 12.95
N ASP A 70 -16.71 -13.03 13.83
CA ASP A 70 -18.16 -12.91 13.63
C ASP A 70 -18.63 -13.47 12.29
N SER A 71 -18.11 -14.65 11.96
CA SER A 71 -18.41 -15.32 10.69
C SER A 71 -19.17 -16.61 10.90
N TYR A 72 -20.08 -16.88 9.97
CA TYR A 72 -20.95 -18.05 9.97
C TYR A 72 -20.51 -19.03 8.88
N LEU A 73 -20.40 -20.31 9.22
CA LEU A 73 -20.02 -21.33 8.27
C LEU A 73 -21.18 -21.60 7.32
N GLN A 74 -20.97 -21.34 6.04
CA GLN A 74 -21.76 -21.84 4.92
C GLN A 74 -21.08 -23.11 4.40
N PRO A 75 -21.62 -24.31 4.68
CA PRO A 75 -21.04 -25.55 4.16
C PRO A 75 -21.00 -25.54 2.63
N PRO A 76 -19.92 -26.04 2.02
CA PRO A 76 -18.95 -26.98 2.61
C PRO A 76 -17.78 -26.38 3.42
N ARG A 77 -17.23 -25.21 3.08
CA ARG A 77 -16.08 -24.59 3.79
C ARG A 77 -16.04 -23.06 3.80
N THR A 78 -17.02 -22.40 3.19
CA THR A 78 -17.03 -20.94 3.07
C THR A 78 -17.54 -20.30 4.35
N TRP A 79 -16.89 -19.23 4.81
CA TRP A 79 -17.31 -18.46 5.97
C TRP A 79 -17.84 -17.10 5.50
N LEU A 80 -19.02 -16.72 5.99
CA LEU A 80 -19.66 -15.46 5.69
C LEU A 80 -19.59 -14.58 6.93
N LYS A 81 -18.91 -13.43 6.85
CA LYS A 81 -18.96 -12.42 7.92
C LYS A 81 -20.32 -11.72 7.87
N ALA A 82 -21.05 -11.72 8.97
CA ALA A 82 -22.35 -11.06 9.04
C ALA A 82 -22.61 -10.57 10.46
N GLN A 83 -23.11 -9.36 10.61
CA GLN A 83 -23.52 -8.82 11.92
C GLN A 83 -24.86 -9.42 12.37
N LEU A 84 -25.09 -9.45 13.68
CA LEU A 84 -26.40 -9.78 14.24
C LEU A 84 -27.47 -8.85 13.67
N GLU A 85 -28.67 -9.40 13.42
CA GLU A 85 -29.83 -8.67 12.85
C GLU A 85 -29.59 -8.04 11.46
N SER A 86 -28.49 -8.36 10.78
CA SER A 86 -28.21 -7.89 9.42
C SER A 86 -29.04 -8.61 8.34
N LYS A 87 -29.25 -7.94 7.20
CA LYS A 87 -29.90 -8.53 6.01
C LYS A 87 -29.13 -9.72 5.44
N GLU A 88 -27.80 -9.70 5.58
CA GLU A 88 -26.91 -10.77 5.13
C GLU A 88 -27.12 -12.05 5.95
N LEU A 89 -27.17 -11.92 7.28
CA LEU A 89 -27.47 -13.02 8.19
C LEU A 89 -28.87 -13.60 7.93
N LEU A 90 -29.86 -12.73 7.66
CA LEU A 90 -31.21 -13.18 7.33
C LEU A 90 -31.22 -14.03 6.07
N THR A 91 -30.52 -13.58 5.03
CA THR A 91 -30.37 -14.30 3.76
C THR A 91 -29.67 -15.65 3.97
N PHE A 92 -28.64 -15.68 4.82
CA PHE A 92 -27.94 -16.91 5.20
C PHE A 92 -28.89 -17.90 5.91
N CYS A 93 -29.63 -17.45 6.92
CA CYS A 93 -30.58 -18.26 7.67
C CYS A 93 -31.67 -18.87 6.76
N VAL A 94 -32.22 -18.07 5.84
CA VAL A 94 -33.23 -18.54 4.87
C VAL A 94 -32.63 -19.59 3.93
N LYS A 95 -31.44 -19.34 3.35
CA LYS A 95 -30.78 -20.31 2.45
C LYS A 95 -30.43 -21.62 3.15
N ARG A 96 -30.24 -21.60 4.46
CA ARG A 96 -29.86 -22.78 5.26
C ARG A 96 -31.00 -23.78 5.45
N LEU A 97 -32.24 -23.31 5.34
CA LEU A 97 -33.42 -24.16 5.52
C LEU A 97 -33.60 -25.11 4.35
N LYS A 98 -33.81 -26.39 4.67
CA LYS A 98 -34.18 -27.40 3.67
C LYS A 98 -35.68 -27.30 3.38
N ASN A 99 -36.09 -27.76 2.19
CA ASN A 99 -37.48 -27.88 1.76
C ASN A 99 -38.27 -26.57 1.56
N LEU A 100 -37.61 -25.40 1.54
CA LEU A 100 -38.27 -24.14 1.20
C LEU A 100 -38.78 -24.09 -0.26
N ASN A 101 -38.29 -24.93 -1.16
CA ASN A 101 -38.78 -24.98 -2.55
C ASN A 101 -40.26 -25.36 -2.67
N LYS A 102 -40.86 -25.97 -1.63
CA LYS A 102 -42.27 -26.38 -1.63
C LYS A 102 -43.24 -25.24 -1.31
N VAL A 103 -42.73 -24.11 -0.83
CA VAL A 103 -43.56 -23.01 -0.31
C VAL A 103 -42.95 -21.68 -0.70
N ARG A 104 -43.77 -20.70 -1.09
CA ARG A 104 -43.29 -19.36 -1.44
C ARG A 104 -43.03 -18.55 -0.17
N LEU A 105 -41.83 -18.04 0.01
CA LEU A 105 -41.52 -17.12 1.11
C LEU A 105 -42.04 -15.72 0.78
N VAL A 106 -42.84 -15.14 1.67
CA VAL A 106 -43.39 -13.77 1.53
C VAL A 106 -42.56 -12.77 2.31
N HIS A 107 -42.21 -13.09 3.55
CA HIS A 107 -41.50 -12.20 4.45
C HIS A 107 -40.66 -12.98 5.47
N ALA A 108 -39.56 -12.38 5.91
CA ALA A 108 -38.71 -12.90 6.97
C ALA A 108 -38.30 -11.76 7.90
N GLU A 109 -38.32 -12.00 9.21
CA GLU A 109 -38.07 -11.01 10.26
C GLU A 109 -37.34 -11.67 11.43
N PHE A 110 -36.39 -10.98 12.06
CA PHE A 110 -35.79 -11.44 13.30
C PHE A 110 -36.72 -11.16 14.47
N ILE A 111 -36.84 -12.14 15.37
CA ILE A 111 -37.43 -11.93 16.68
C ILE A 111 -36.26 -11.68 17.63
N TRP A 112 -36.30 -10.54 18.33
CA TRP A 112 -35.29 -10.22 19.33
C TRP A 112 -35.18 -11.36 20.35
N THR A 113 -33.95 -11.76 20.59
CA THR A 113 -33.56 -12.79 21.55
C THR A 113 -32.40 -12.25 22.37
N GLU A 114 -32.32 -12.63 23.63
CA GLU A 114 -31.25 -12.19 24.52
C GLU A 114 -29.86 -12.53 23.93
N PRO A 115 -28.87 -11.62 23.97
CA PRO A 115 -27.56 -11.81 23.35
C PRO A 115 -26.82 -13.08 23.81
N HIS A 116 -27.00 -13.49 25.06
CA HIS A 116 -26.34 -14.67 25.64
C HIS A 116 -27.04 -16.00 25.34
N SER A 117 -28.23 -15.96 24.73
CA SER A 117 -29.04 -17.16 24.52
C SER A 117 -28.46 -18.12 23.47
N LYS A 118 -27.45 -17.68 22.70
CA LYS A 118 -26.85 -18.41 21.56
C LYS A 118 -27.90 -18.98 20.60
N ARG A 119 -29.04 -18.28 20.50
CA ARG A 119 -30.21 -18.69 19.73
C ARG A 119 -30.67 -17.48 18.93
N ILE A 120 -30.89 -17.70 17.64
CA ILE A 120 -31.45 -16.69 16.74
C ILE A 120 -32.83 -17.18 16.34
N LYS A 121 -33.87 -16.38 16.58
CA LYS A 121 -35.23 -16.71 16.16
C LYS A 121 -35.60 -15.88 14.95
N VAL A 122 -36.04 -16.56 13.88
CA VAL A 122 -36.50 -15.91 12.65
C VAL A 122 -37.97 -16.27 12.42
N ARG A 123 -38.82 -15.25 12.30
CA ARG A 123 -40.22 -15.40 11.89
C ARG A 123 -40.29 -15.41 10.37
N LEU A 124 -40.77 -16.50 9.80
CA LEU A 124 -40.99 -16.64 8.35
C LEU A 124 -42.48 -16.64 8.06
N LYS A 125 -42.91 -15.80 7.10
CA LYS A 125 -44.25 -15.84 6.51
C LYS A 125 -44.17 -16.58 5.19
N VAL A 126 -44.86 -17.71 5.11
CA VAL A 126 -44.85 -18.61 3.96
C VAL A 126 -46.25 -18.73 3.35
N GLN A 127 -46.28 -18.89 2.03
CA GLN A 127 -47.48 -18.93 1.22
C GLN A 127 -47.49 -20.20 0.37
N LYS A 128 -48.57 -20.99 0.47
CA LYS A 128 -48.76 -22.21 -0.31
C LYS A 128 -50.15 -22.23 -0.92
N GLU A 129 -50.25 -22.77 -2.12
CA GLU A 129 -51.53 -23.13 -2.71
C GLU A 129 -52.04 -24.43 -2.09
N VAL A 130 -53.27 -24.36 -1.58
CA VAL A 130 -54.01 -25.45 -0.94
C VAL A 130 -55.30 -25.67 -1.74
N LEU A 131 -55.86 -26.89 -1.70
CA LEU A 131 -57.17 -27.31 -2.22
C LEU A 131 -57.76 -26.39 -3.31
N ASN A 132 -57.53 -26.75 -4.58
CA ASN A 132 -58.12 -26.10 -5.76
C ASN A 132 -57.79 -24.60 -5.93
N GLY A 133 -56.55 -24.20 -5.62
CA GLY A 133 -56.04 -22.85 -5.91
C GLY A 133 -56.29 -21.81 -4.81
N ALA A 134 -56.72 -22.23 -3.62
CA ALA A 134 -56.82 -21.33 -2.47
C ALA A 134 -55.41 -21.05 -1.91
N ILE A 135 -54.99 -19.78 -1.92
CA ILE A 135 -53.69 -19.37 -1.40
C ILE A 135 -53.81 -19.11 0.11
N LEU A 136 -53.02 -19.83 0.91
CA LEU A 136 -53.00 -19.66 2.35
C LEU A 136 -51.61 -19.17 2.81
N GLU A 137 -51.62 -18.15 3.66
CA GLU A 137 -50.43 -17.59 4.31
C GLU A 137 -50.39 -17.99 5.78
N GLN A 138 -49.25 -18.51 6.21
CA GLN A 138 -48.99 -18.88 7.60
C GLN A 138 -47.61 -18.40 8.04
N SER A 139 -47.52 -17.93 9.29
CA SER A 139 -46.27 -17.53 9.91
C SER A 139 -45.79 -18.59 10.89
N TYR A 140 -44.53 -18.97 10.81
CA TYR A 140 -43.90 -19.83 11.82
C TYR A 140 -42.53 -19.30 12.21
N VAL A 141 -42.08 -19.71 13.40
CA VAL A 141 -40.78 -19.32 13.94
C VAL A 141 -39.80 -20.46 13.75
N VAL A 142 -38.64 -20.14 13.20
CA VAL A 142 -37.48 -21.03 13.15
C VAL A 142 -36.50 -20.61 14.23
N GLU A 143 -36.07 -21.57 15.03
CA GLU A 143 -35.02 -21.40 16.02
C GLU A 143 -33.70 -21.94 15.47
N TYR A 144 -32.72 -21.05 15.39
CA TYR A 144 -31.35 -21.39 15.01
C TYR A 144 -30.48 -21.44 16.26
N VAL A 145 -29.93 -22.62 16.58
CA VAL A 145 -28.99 -22.81 17.67
C VAL A 145 -27.57 -22.55 17.15
N GLN A 146 -26.88 -21.59 17.77
CA GLN A 146 -25.53 -21.20 17.42
C GLN A 146 -24.53 -22.10 18.16
N GLN A 147 -23.73 -22.85 17.39
CA GLN A 147 -22.58 -23.60 17.88
C GLN A 147 -21.31 -22.82 17.58
N GLU A 148 -20.50 -22.61 18.61
CA GLU A 148 -19.21 -21.96 18.45
C GLU A 148 -18.19 -22.95 17.91
N HIS A 149 -17.57 -22.58 16.78
CA HIS A 149 -16.44 -23.29 16.23
C HIS A 149 -15.54 -22.27 15.53
N MET A 150 -14.24 -22.33 15.79
CA MET A 150 -13.30 -21.43 15.15
C MET A 150 -13.17 -21.72 13.66
N CYS A 151 -13.08 -20.67 12.85
CA CYS A 151 -12.71 -20.83 11.45
C CYS A 151 -11.22 -21.21 11.33
N GLU A 152 -10.82 -21.80 10.20
CA GLU A 152 -9.44 -22.24 10.00
C GLU A 152 -8.44 -21.08 10.08
N SER A 153 -8.81 -19.86 9.68
CA SER A 153 -7.94 -18.69 9.76
C SER A 153 -7.73 -18.24 11.21
N CYS A 154 -8.79 -18.10 12.01
CA CYS A 154 -8.67 -17.71 13.41
C CYS A 154 -8.00 -18.81 14.25
N SER A 155 -8.26 -20.08 13.95
CA SER A 155 -7.56 -21.19 14.61
C SER A 155 -6.05 -21.16 14.32
N ARG A 156 -5.63 -20.83 13.10
CA ARG A 156 -4.20 -20.63 12.79
C ARG A 156 -3.60 -19.44 13.53
N ILE A 157 -4.31 -18.31 13.58
CA ILE A 157 -3.84 -17.10 14.28
C ILE A 157 -3.70 -17.38 15.78
N GLN A 158 -4.67 -18.05 16.42
CA GLN A 158 -4.55 -18.43 17.83
C GLN A 158 -3.46 -19.47 18.08
N ALA A 159 -3.24 -20.40 17.14
CA ALA A 159 -2.17 -21.39 17.27
C ALA A 159 -0.79 -20.74 17.18
N ASN A 160 -0.60 -19.80 16.25
CA ASN A 160 0.62 -19.01 16.11
C ASN A 160 0.28 -17.67 15.41
N PRO A 161 0.25 -16.54 16.14
CA PRO A 161 -0.10 -15.24 15.55
C PRO A 161 0.94 -14.77 14.53
N ASP A 162 2.22 -15.12 14.72
CA ASP A 162 3.32 -14.84 13.80
C ASP A 162 3.40 -15.80 12.60
N GLN A 163 2.41 -16.68 12.40
CA GLN A 163 2.46 -17.66 11.32
C GLN A 163 2.26 -16.98 9.96
N TRP A 164 3.36 -16.84 9.23
CA TRP A 164 3.36 -16.40 7.84
C TRP A 164 3.43 -17.58 6.85
N VAL A 165 2.88 -17.34 5.66
CA VAL A 165 2.92 -18.29 4.53
C VAL A 165 3.90 -17.83 3.47
N ALA A 166 4.02 -16.51 3.27
CA ALA A 166 4.98 -15.93 2.34
C ALA A 166 5.89 -14.92 3.04
N ALA A 167 7.19 -14.99 2.81
CA ALA A 167 8.17 -14.01 3.24
C ALA A 167 8.84 -13.39 2.02
N VAL A 168 8.92 -12.06 1.97
CA VAL A 168 9.69 -11.33 0.97
C VAL A 168 10.91 -10.71 1.64
N GLN A 169 12.08 -11.17 1.25
CA GLN A 169 13.37 -10.74 1.78
C GLN A 169 14.00 -9.76 0.81
N LEU A 170 13.95 -8.48 1.12
CA LEU A 170 14.59 -7.43 0.35
C LEU A 170 16.03 -7.25 0.84
N ARG A 171 17.00 -7.39 -0.05
CA ARG A 171 18.43 -7.21 0.26
C ARG A 171 19.07 -6.26 -0.73
N GLN A 172 20.00 -5.45 -0.23
CA GLN A 172 20.85 -4.63 -1.06
C GLN A 172 22.26 -4.60 -0.48
N HIS A 173 23.24 -5.05 -1.26
CA HIS A 173 24.63 -5.14 -0.84
C HIS A 173 25.36 -3.81 -1.03
N VAL A 174 24.97 -2.81 -0.24
CA VAL A 174 25.56 -1.46 -0.23
C VAL A 174 25.89 -1.06 1.19
N SER A 175 26.89 -0.20 1.33
CA SER A 175 27.39 0.23 2.64
C SER A 175 26.44 1.19 3.38
N HIS A 176 25.51 1.85 2.69
CA HIS A 176 24.55 2.85 3.19
C HIS A 176 23.09 2.49 2.85
N ARG A 177 22.11 3.05 3.56
CA ARG A 177 20.68 2.69 3.44
C ARG A 177 19.78 3.68 2.70
N ARG A 178 20.33 4.68 2.01
CA ARG A 178 19.56 5.77 1.35
C ARG A 178 18.43 5.28 0.44
N THR A 179 18.70 4.26 -0.36
CA THR A 179 17.73 3.59 -1.25
C THR A 179 16.58 2.92 -0.49
N PHE A 180 16.85 2.34 0.69
CA PHE A 180 15.81 1.78 1.54
C PHE A 180 14.93 2.86 2.16
N PHE A 181 15.49 4.00 2.59
CA PHE A 181 14.69 5.13 3.05
C PHE A 181 13.77 5.66 1.95
N TYR A 182 14.27 5.75 0.71
CA TYR A 182 13.43 6.14 -0.42
C TYR A 182 12.32 5.11 -0.70
N LEU A 183 12.66 3.81 -0.70
CA LEU A 183 11.73 2.72 -0.96
C LEU A 183 10.63 2.62 0.11
N GLU A 184 10.97 2.86 1.38
CA GLU A 184 10.01 2.95 2.49
C GLU A 184 8.94 4.02 2.24
N GLN A 185 9.35 5.21 1.78
CA GLN A 185 8.42 6.31 1.48
C GLN A 185 7.50 5.98 0.30
N LEU A 186 8.01 5.25 -0.70
CA LEU A 186 7.20 4.78 -1.82
C LEU A 186 6.20 3.68 -1.40
N ILE A 187 6.61 2.79 -0.50
CA ILE A 187 5.70 1.78 0.08
C ILE A 187 4.55 2.47 0.81
N LEU A 188 4.85 3.49 1.63
CA LEU A 188 3.84 4.26 2.35
C LEU A 188 2.91 5.02 1.41
N LYS A 189 3.45 5.70 0.40
CA LYS A 189 2.64 6.46 -0.58
C LYS A 189 1.65 5.58 -1.35
N HIS A 190 2.08 4.39 -1.75
CA HIS A 190 1.22 3.44 -2.49
C HIS A 190 0.46 2.46 -1.59
N ASN A 191 0.63 2.56 -0.27
CA ASN A 191 0.10 1.63 0.72
C ASN A 191 0.35 0.14 0.37
N ALA A 192 1.54 -0.14 -0.17
CA ALA A 192 1.86 -1.46 -0.74
C ALA A 192 2.06 -2.56 0.32
N ALA A 193 2.32 -2.17 1.57
CA ALA A 193 2.54 -3.07 2.70
C ALA A 193 1.30 -3.26 3.60
N ALA A 194 0.12 -2.78 3.22
CA ALA A 194 -1.10 -2.86 4.04
C ALA A 194 -1.48 -4.29 4.48
N SER A 195 -1.14 -5.29 3.67
CA SER A 195 -1.41 -6.72 3.95
C SER A 195 -0.26 -7.44 4.65
N ALA A 196 0.81 -6.75 5.02
CA ALA A 196 1.92 -7.34 5.76
C ALA A 196 1.51 -7.59 7.22
N ILE A 197 1.82 -8.77 7.74
CA ILE A 197 1.59 -9.11 9.16
C ILE A 197 2.66 -8.44 10.01
N LYS A 198 3.91 -8.54 9.54
CA LYS A 198 5.11 -8.20 10.29
C LYS A 198 6.16 -7.69 9.32
N ILE A 199 6.84 -6.63 9.71
CA ILE A 199 7.97 -6.06 8.97
C ILE A 199 9.16 -6.10 9.91
N LYS A 200 10.18 -6.88 9.56
CA LYS A 200 11.38 -7.03 10.37
C LYS A 200 12.57 -6.38 9.66
N GLN A 201 13.28 -5.51 10.37
CA GLN A 201 14.53 -4.95 9.87
C GLN A 201 15.66 -5.96 10.09
N MET A 202 16.36 -6.34 9.01
CA MET A 202 17.50 -7.27 9.05
C MET A 202 18.79 -6.53 8.69
N ASP A 203 19.94 -7.21 8.79
CA ASP A 203 21.18 -6.67 8.25
C ASP A 203 21.11 -6.61 6.72
N GLN A 204 21.56 -5.49 6.16
CA GLN A 204 21.52 -5.18 4.71
C GLN A 204 20.14 -5.31 4.05
N GLY A 205 19.04 -5.20 4.81
CA GLY A 205 17.71 -5.31 4.23
C GLY A 205 16.53 -5.36 5.19
N ILE A 206 15.38 -5.75 4.62
CA ILE A 206 14.07 -5.76 5.28
C ILE A 206 13.33 -7.03 4.89
N ASP A 207 12.68 -7.68 5.85
CA ASP A 207 11.83 -8.85 5.64
C ASP A 207 10.36 -8.49 5.86
N PHE A 208 9.53 -8.75 4.85
CA PHE A 208 8.09 -8.57 4.89
C PHE A 208 7.39 -9.93 4.97
N PHE A 209 6.53 -10.11 5.96
CA PHE A 209 5.79 -11.35 6.17
C PHE A 209 4.33 -11.20 5.79
N PHE A 210 3.81 -12.15 5.01
CA PHE A 210 2.45 -12.14 4.48
C PHE A 210 1.69 -13.44 4.80
N SER A 211 0.38 -13.30 5.02
CA SER A 211 -0.55 -14.41 5.28
C SER A 211 -0.84 -15.24 4.04
N ASN A 212 -0.89 -14.62 2.86
CA ASN A 212 -1.13 -15.29 1.58
C ASN A 212 0.03 -15.08 0.61
N ARG A 213 0.30 -16.11 -0.21
CA ARG A 213 1.28 -16.05 -1.30
C ARG A 213 1.00 -14.93 -2.30
N SER A 214 -0.27 -14.69 -2.62
CA SER A 214 -0.68 -13.68 -3.60
C SER A 214 -0.28 -12.27 -3.19
N HIS A 215 -0.35 -11.93 -1.90
CA HIS A 215 0.11 -10.64 -1.38
C HIS A 215 1.63 -10.48 -1.55
N GLY A 216 2.39 -11.54 -1.24
CA GLY A 216 3.85 -11.54 -1.45
C GLY A 216 4.23 -11.32 -2.92
N VAL A 217 3.57 -12.00 -3.88
CA VAL A 217 3.84 -11.83 -5.31
C VAL A 217 3.53 -10.40 -5.77
N LYS A 218 2.37 -9.84 -5.37
CA LYS A 218 2.01 -8.45 -5.68
C LYS A 218 3.04 -7.46 -5.14
N PHE A 219 3.57 -7.71 -3.96
CA PHE A 219 4.59 -6.86 -3.36
C PHE A 219 5.93 -6.94 -4.13
N VAL A 220 6.35 -8.14 -4.55
CA VAL A 220 7.55 -8.31 -5.41
C VAL A 220 7.37 -7.57 -6.74
N GLU A 221 6.20 -7.67 -7.37
CA GLU A 221 5.88 -6.93 -8.61
C GLU A 221 5.90 -5.41 -8.40
N PHE A 222 5.43 -4.92 -7.26
CA PHE A 222 5.51 -3.51 -6.90
C PHE A 222 6.96 -3.05 -6.80
N VAL A 223 7.81 -3.78 -6.08
CA VAL A 223 9.22 -3.44 -5.93
C VAL A 223 9.92 -3.41 -7.30
N GLY A 224 9.63 -4.36 -8.19
CA GLY A 224 10.20 -4.40 -9.53
C GLY A 224 9.76 -3.24 -10.44
N LYS A 225 8.66 -2.54 -10.15
CA LYS A 225 8.27 -1.31 -10.87
C LYS A 225 9.01 -0.08 -10.38
N VAL A 226 9.47 -0.11 -9.13
CA VAL A 226 10.05 1.05 -8.42
C VAL A 226 11.57 1.03 -8.47
N ALA A 227 12.19 -0.15 -8.41
CA ALA A 227 13.63 -0.33 -8.36
C ALA A 227 14.07 -1.48 -9.29
N PRO A 228 15.33 -1.47 -9.79
CA PRO A 228 15.85 -2.54 -10.60
C PRO A 228 16.24 -3.71 -9.69
N VAL A 229 15.49 -4.81 -9.78
CA VAL A 229 15.64 -5.95 -8.87
C VAL A 229 15.79 -7.27 -9.61
N ARG A 230 16.45 -8.22 -8.94
CA ARG A 230 16.44 -9.65 -9.28
C ARG A 230 15.64 -10.39 -8.22
N SER A 231 14.68 -11.20 -8.62
CA SER A 231 13.88 -12.01 -7.70
C SER A 231 14.11 -13.50 -7.91
N ARG A 232 14.12 -14.24 -6.81
CA ARG A 232 14.15 -15.71 -6.77
C ARG A 232 13.06 -16.21 -5.83
N ASN A 233 12.36 -17.26 -6.22
CA ASN A 233 11.29 -17.88 -5.46
C ASN A 233 11.66 -19.31 -5.03
N ASP A 234 11.59 -19.58 -3.74
CA ASP A 234 11.77 -20.92 -3.19
C ASP A 234 10.52 -21.30 -2.37
N LYS A 235 10.25 -22.61 -2.25
CA LYS A 235 9.13 -23.14 -1.45
C LYS A 235 9.61 -24.27 -0.55
N GLN A 236 9.13 -24.26 0.69
CA GLN A 236 9.42 -25.28 1.69
C GLN A 236 8.11 -26.00 2.06
N LEU A 237 8.08 -27.32 2.00
CA LEU A 237 6.93 -28.11 2.45
C LEU A 237 6.91 -28.13 3.99
N VAL A 238 5.81 -27.72 4.59
CA VAL A 238 5.60 -27.75 6.05
C VAL A 238 4.81 -28.99 6.44
N SER A 239 3.69 -29.23 5.76
CA SER A 239 2.86 -30.41 6.00
C SER A 239 2.11 -30.84 4.76
N HIS A 240 1.75 -32.13 4.71
CA HIS A 240 0.94 -32.73 3.66
C HIS A 240 -0.16 -33.56 4.31
N ASP A 241 -1.39 -33.36 3.87
CA ASP A 241 -2.51 -34.21 4.23
C ASP A 241 -2.72 -35.26 3.13
N THR A 242 -2.39 -36.51 3.44
CA THR A 242 -2.49 -37.64 2.50
C THR A 242 -3.94 -37.97 2.13
N LYS A 243 -4.92 -37.61 2.97
CA LYS A 243 -6.34 -37.91 2.71
C LYS A 243 -6.97 -36.95 1.73
N SER A 244 -6.61 -35.67 1.81
CA SER A 244 -7.14 -34.61 0.94
C SER A 244 -6.17 -34.19 -0.17
N ASN A 245 -4.96 -34.77 -0.20
CA ASN A 245 -3.85 -34.41 -1.08
C ASN A 245 -3.52 -32.91 -1.07
N ASN A 246 -3.70 -32.27 0.08
CA ASN A 246 -3.41 -30.85 0.28
C ASN A 246 -2.00 -30.67 0.85
N TYR A 247 -1.26 -29.74 0.27
CA TYR A 247 0.11 -29.42 0.67
C TYR A 247 0.17 -28.02 1.25
N ASN A 248 0.70 -27.90 2.46
CA ASN A 248 1.00 -26.63 3.09
C ASN A 248 2.46 -26.27 2.84
N TYR A 249 2.68 -25.26 2.01
CA TYR A 249 4.00 -24.73 1.71
C TYR A 249 4.21 -23.37 2.37
N LYS A 250 5.45 -23.10 2.80
CA LYS A 250 5.96 -21.75 3.04
C LYS A 250 6.71 -21.29 1.79
N TYR A 251 6.51 -20.04 1.41
CA TYR A 251 7.11 -19.43 0.24
C TYR A 251 8.09 -18.35 0.68
N THR A 252 9.29 -18.36 0.11
CA THR A 252 10.30 -17.34 0.34
C THR A 252 10.63 -16.69 -1.00
N PHE A 253 10.49 -15.37 -1.05
CA PHE A 253 10.87 -14.54 -2.19
C PHE A 253 12.11 -13.77 -1.81
N SER A 254 13.26 -14.15 -2.35
CA SER A 254 14.50 -13.41 -2.20
C SER A 254 14.57 -12.36 -3.30
N VAL A 255 14.56 -11.08 -2.93
CA VAL A 255 14.59 -9.94 -3.84
C VAL A 255 15.87 -9.14 -3.57
N GLU A 256 16.74 -9.10 -4.56
CA GLU A 256 18.00 -8.36 -4.50
C GLU A 256 17.89 -7.09 -5.34
N ILE A 257 18.08 -5.95 -4.69
CA ILE A 257 18.13 -4.64 -5.34
C ILE A 257 19.53 -4.42 -5.90
N CYS A 258 19.62 -3.80 -7.08
CA CYS A 258 20.88 -3.38 -7.66
C CYS A 258 21.74 -2.59 -6.64
N PRO A 259 23.03 -2.92 -6.46
CA PRO A 259 23.92 -2.24 -5.52
C PRO A 259 24.37 -0.84 -6.00
N ILE A 260 24.00 -0.42 -7.21
CA ILE A 260 24.31 0.92 -7.72
C ILE A 260 23.34 1.92 -7.10
N CYS A 261 23.89 2.97 -6.51
CA CYS A 261 23.12 4.05 -5.92
C CYS A 261 23.27 5.34 -6.73
N ARG A 262 22.38 6.29 -6.46
CA ARG A 262 22.47 7.65 -7.00
C ARG A 262 23.79 8.28 -6.57
N GLU A 263 24.41 9.06 -7.46
CA GLU A 263 25.70 9.77 -7.23
C GLU A 263 26.93 8.85 -7.15
N ASP A 264 26.79 7.56 -7.42
CA ASP A 264 27.94 6.65 -7.50
C ASP A 264 28.71 6.87 -8.82
N LEU A 265 30.04 6.79 -8.74
CA LEU A 265 30.92 6.74 -9.90
C LEU A 265 31.12 5.29 -10.31
N ILE A 266 30.98 5.02 -11.59
CA ILE A 266 30.97 3.68 -12.16
C ILE A 266 31.99 3.62 -13.28
N CYS A 267 32.81 2.56 -13.27
CA CYS A 267 33.57 2.16 -14.44
C CYS A 267 32.78 1.07 -15.20
N LEU A 268 32.29 1.40 -16.39
CA LEU A 268 31.53 0.45 -17.20
C LEU A 268 32.44 -0.62 -17.79
N PRO A 269 32.04 -1.90 -17.73
CA PRO A 269 32.69 -2.94 -18.50
C PRO A 269 32.64 -2.61 -20.00
N PRO A 270 33.70 -2.87 -20.78
CA PRO A 270 33.79 -2.45 -22.18
C PRO A 270 32.66 -3.04 -23.05
N LYS A 271 32.17 -4.24 -22.72
CA LYS A 271 31.02 -4.86 -23.40
C LYS A 271 29.72 -4.09 -23.18
N VAL A 272 29.51 -3.59 -21.95
CA VAL A 272 28.32 -2.82 -21.57
C VAL A 272 28.40 -1.44 -22.21
N ALA A 273 29.55 -0.78 -22.12
CA ALA A 273 29.81 0.50 -22.77
C ALA A 273 29.52 0.47 -24.28
N ALA A 274 30.00 -0.58 -24.97
CA ALA A 274 29.73 -0.77 -26.40
C ALA A 274 28.23 -0.97 -26.70
N SER A 275 27.51 -1.73 -25.86
CA SER A 275 26.07 -1.94 -26.02
C SER A 275 25.25 -0.67 -25.80
N LEU A 276 25.74 0.25 -24.97
CA LEU A 276 25.12 1.55 -24.67
C LEU A 276 25.56 2.66 -25.64
N GLY A 277 26.00 2.30 -26.85
CA GLY A 277 26.38 3.26 -27.89
C GLY A 277 27.76 3.89 -27.68
N ASN A 278 28.71 3.12 -27.14
CA ASN A 278 30.06 3.58 -26.77
C ASN A 278 30.01 4.74 -25.77
N LEU A 279 29.17 4.62 -24.75
CA LEU A 279 29.21 5.54 -23.62
C LEU A 279 30.56 5.39 -22.89
N GLY A 280 31.15 6.51 -22.47
CA GLY A 280 32.49 6.55 -21.89
C GLY A 280 32.70 5.51 -20.77
N PRO A 281 33.93 5.06 -20.50
CA PRO A 281 34.14 4.04 -19.49
C PRO A 281 33.85 4.56 -18.08
N LEU A 282 33.92 5.88 -17.83
CA LEU A 282 33.52 6.49 -16.56
C LEU A 282 32.17 7.17 -16.70
N VAL A 283 31.21 6.77 -15.86
CA VAL A 283 29.86 7.32 -15.84
C VAL A 283 29.39 7.54 -14.40
N ILE A 284 28.45 8.46 -14.24
CA ILE A 284 27.81 8.78 -12.96
C ILE A 284 26.38 8.26 -13.00
N CYS A 285 25.93 7.63 -11.92
CA CYS A 285 24.52 7.29 -11.79
C CYS A 285 23.71 8.51 -11.33
N THR A 286 22.84 9.04 -12.20
CA THR A 286 22.02 10.22 -11.88
C THR A 286 20.69 9.84 -11.24
N LYS A 287 20.10 8.72 -11.66
CA LYS A 287 18.77 8.31 -11.21
C LYS A 287 18.63 6.79 -11.19
N VAL A 288 18.04 6.27 -10.12
CA VAL A 288 17.68 4.86 -9.97
C VAL A 288 16.16 4.79 -9.81
N THR A 289 15.49 4.21 -10.80
CA THR A 289 14.05 3.92 -10.78
C THR A 289 13.85 2.47 -11.24
N ASN A 290 12.90 2.17 -12.14
CA ASN A 290 12.84 0.86 -12.79
C ASN A 290 14.13 0.57 -13.61
N SER A 291 14.67 1.61 -14.25
CA SER A 291 15.95 1.59 -14.95
C SER A 291 16.98 2.48 -14.24
N ILE A 292 18.26 2.20 -14.49
CA ILE A 292 19.40 2.97 -14.00
C ILE A 292 19.77 3.99 -15.08
N ALA A 293 19.72 5.28 -14.76
CA ALA A 293 20.18 6.34 -15.65
C ALA A 293 21.66 6.63 -15.39
N LEU A 294 22.46 6.52 -16.45
CA LEU A 294 23.90 6.74 -16.43
C LEU A 294 24.23 7.97 -17.28
N LEU A 295 24.97 8.91 -16.70
CA LEU A 295 25.45 10.13 -17.35
C LEU A 295 26.95 10.06 -17.55
N ASP A 296 27.41 10.34 -18.76
CA ASP A 296 28.81 10.65 -19.02
C ASP A 296 29.07 12.14 -18.72
N PRO A 297 29.91 12.47 -17.72
CA PRO A 297 30.15 13.86 -17.32
C PRO A 297 30.86 14.70 -18.39
N PHE A 298 31.52 14.08 -19.37
CA PHE A 298 32.31 14.79 -20.39
C PHE A 298 31.52 15.08 -21.66
N THR A 299 30.57 14.21 -22.00
CA THR A 299 29.79 14.32 -23.24
C THR A 299 28.32 14.67 -23.01
N LEU A 300 27.86 14.70 -21.75
CA LEU A 300 26.46 14.86 -21.34
C LEU A 300 25.48 13.84 -21.93
N ARG A 301 25.99 12.70 -22.43
CA ARG A 301 25.15 11.63 -22.94
C ARG A 301 24.56 10.86 -21.77
N ILE A 302 23.24 10.65 -21.81
CA ILE A 302 22.53 9.80 -20.86
C ILE A 302 22.14 8.49 -21.55
N SER A 303 22.38 7.38 -20.86
CA SER A 303 21.86 6.07 -21.25
C SER A 303 21.05 5.47 -20.11
N PHE A 304 20.08 4.63 -20.48
CA PHE A 304 19.26 3.90 -19.52
C PHE A 304 19.63 2.43 -19.58
N LEU A 305 19.90 1.84 -18.42
CA LEU A 305 20.23 0.44 -18.24
C LEU A 305 19.09 -0.26 -17.49
N ASP A 306 18.46 -1.25 -18.13
CA ASP A 306 17.41 -2.05 -17.51
C ASP A 306 17.97 -3.06 -16.50
N ALA A 307 17.13 -3.51 -15.57
CA ALA A 307 17.49 -4.53 -14.59
C ALA A 307 18.04 -5.81 -15.24
N ASP A 308 17.37 -6.32 -16.29
CA ASP A 308 17.81 -7.53 -17.00
C ASP A 308 19.16 -7.37 -17.68
N GLN A 309 19.46 -6.17 -18.20
CA GLN A 309 20.74 -5.88 -18.84
C GLN A 309 21.86 -5.84 -17.79
N TYR A 310 21.60 -5.21 -16.64
CA TYR A 310 22.52 -5.16 -15.51
C TYR A 310 22.84 -6.56 -14.97
N TRP A 311 21.84 -7.40 -14.71
CA TRP A 311 22.06 -8.72 -14.11
C TRP A 311 22.72 -9.76 -15.03
N ARG A 312 22.77 -9.51 -16.35
CA ARG A 312 23.56 -10.33 -17.29
C ARG A 312 25.06 -10.14 -17.11
N VAL A 313 25.49 -8.91 -16.85
CA VAL A 313 26.89 -8.54 -16.61
C VAL A 313 26.93 -7.58 -15.43
N PRO A 314 26.84 -8.10 -14.19
CA PRO A 314 26.82 -7.24 -13.00
C PRO A 314 28.18 -6.58 -12.81
N PHE A 315 28.18 -5.30 -12.43
CA PHE A 315 29.37 -4.51 -12.11
C PHE A 315 29.13 -3.72 -10.82
N LYS A 316 30.21 -3.25 -10.19
CA LYS A 316 30.16 -2.51 -8.92
C LYS A 316 30.44 -1.03 -9.16
N SER A 317 30.09 -0.18 -8.18
CA SER A 317 30.54 1.21 -8.17
C SER A 317 32.04 1.27 -7.87
N LEU A 318 32.74 2.13 -8.60
CA LEU A 318 34.16 2.44 -8.40
C LEU A 318 34.36 3.20 -7.08
N SER A 319 33.50 4.20 -6.87
CA SER A 319 33.48 5.01 -5.66
C SER A 319 32.03 5.28 -5.26
N THR A 320 31.76 5.15 -3.96
CA THR A 320 30.43 5.36 -3.38
C THR A 320 30.32 6.78 -2.83
N SER A 321 29.10 7.32 -2.72
CA SER A 321 28.78 8.64 -2.15
C SER A 321 29.43 9.01 -0.79
N ARG A 322 29.99 8.06 -0.04
CA ARG A 322 30.74 8.32 1.20
C ARG A 322 32.16 8.86 1.00
N GLN A 323 32.74 8.64 -0.18
CA GLN A 323 34.10 9.07 -0.52
C GLN A 323 34.12 10.45 -1.17
N LEU A 324 33.00 11.18 -1.13
CA LEU A 324 32.93 12.53 -1.69
C LEU A 324 33.77 13.49 -0.86
N VAL A 325 34.58 14.28 -1.57
CA VAL A 325 35.45 15.30 -1.03
C VAL A 325 34.90 16.67 -1.43
N GLU A 326 35.01 17.64 -0.54
CA GLU A 326 34.64 19.03 -0.82
C GLU A 326 35.74 19.76 -1.60
N TYR A 327 35.32 20.40 -2.67
CA TYR A 327 36.10 21.28 -3.53
C TYR A 327 35.55 22.70 -3.47
N ILE A 328 36.44 23.68 -3.54
CA ILE A 328 36.10 25.08 -3.78
C ILE A 328 36.31 25.40 -5.26
N VAL A 329 35.33 26.05 -5.87
CA VAL A 329 35.37 26.47 -7.27
C VAL A 329 36.06 27.84 -7.35
N LEU A 330 37.15 27.91 -8.10
CA LEU A 330 37.91 29.16 -8.31
C LEU A 330 37.43 29.90 -9.55
N ASP A 331 37.18 29.17 -10.63
CA ASP A 331 36.74 29.73 -11.91
C ASP A 331 35.89 28.71 -12.69
N VAL A 332 34.99 29.21 -13.53
CA VAL A 332 34.07 28.39 -14.36
C VAL A 332 33.92 29.03 -15.74
N GLU A 333 34.41 28.34 -16.76
CA GLU A 333 34.25 28.72 -18.16
C GLU A 333 33.23 27.81 -18.85
N ILE A 334 32.12 28.37 -19.32
CA ILE A 334 31.05 27.61 -19.97
C ILE A 334 31.46 27.25 -21.41
N VAL A 335 31.47 25.96 -21.73
CA VAL A 335 31.91 25.42 -23.03
C VAL A 335 30.73 25.17 -23.97
N SER A 336 29.59 24.72 -23.46
CA SER A 336 28.40 24.40 -24.26
C SER A 336 27.15 25.13 -23.75
N SER A 337 26.16 25.29 -24.63
CA SER A 337 24.82 25.70 -24.21
C SER A 337 24.17 24.66 -23.30
N GLU A 338 23.21 25.10 -22.49
CA GLU A 338 22.43 24.23 -21.61
C GLU A 338 21.70 23.14 -22.42
N VAL A 339 21.85 21.89 -21.99
CA VAL A 339 21.13 20.74 -22.53
C VAL A 339 20.18 20.23 -21.45
N ASN A 340 18.90 20.10 -21.78
CA ASN A 340 17.93 19.47 -20.91
C ASN A 340 17.84 17.98 -21.28
N VAL A 341 18.32 17.10 -20.41
CA VAL A 341 18.30 15.65 -20.66
C VAL A 341 17.66 14.96 -19.46
N GLY A 342 16.55 14.25 -19.71
CA GLY A 342 15.87 13.48 -18.67
C GLY A 342 15.14 14.33 -17.61
N GLY A 343 14.83 15.60 -17.90
CA GLY A 343 14.16 16.51 -16.98
C GLY A 343 15.12 17.34 -16.10
N SER A 344 16.41 17.01 -16.14
CA SER A 344 17.48 17.73 -15.47
C SER A 344 18.27 18.59 -16.47
N LYS A 345 18.63 19.79 -16.05
CA LYS A 345 19.48 20.70 -16.83
C LYS A 345 20.94 20.34 -16.62
N TYR A 346 21.71 20.28 -17.71
CA TYR A 346 23.15 20.07 -17.67
C TYR A 346 23.83 21.10 -18.56
N CYS A 347 25.05 21.47 -18.21
CA CYS A 347 25.84 22.42 -18.97
C CYS A 347 27.32 22.04 -18.83
N LEU A 348 28.01 21.84 -19.95
CA LEU A 348 29.45 21.58 -19.90
C LEU A 348 30.18 22.87 -19.60
N ALA A 349 30.98 22.84 -18.55
CA ALA A 349 31.91 23.90 -18.20
C ALA A 349 33.25 23.31 -17.81
N ASP A 350 34.32 24.01 -18.21
CA ASP A 350 35.67 23.76 -17.71
C ASP A 350 35.84 24.60 -16.44
N ALA A 351 36.14 23.95 -15.32
CA ALA A 351 36.19 24.56 -13.99
C ALA A 351 37.58 24.36 -13.38
N GLN A 352 38.08 25.40 -12.72
CA GLN A 352 39.26 25.32 -11.88
C GLN A 352 38.83 25.13 -10.44
N VAL A 353 39.29 24.04 -9.82
CA VAL A 353 38.90 23.68 -8.46
C VAL A 353 40.10 23.35 -7.59
N ALA A 354 39.97 23.64 -6.30
CA ALA A 354 40.93 23.23 -5.29
C ALA A 354 40.20 22.44 -4.19
N ARG A 355 40.90 21.52 -3.51
CA ARG A 355 40.30 20.82 -2.36
C ARG A 355 40.21 21.78 -1.19
N VAL A 356 39.12 21.73 -0.44
CA VAL A 356 38.95 22.56 0.77
C VAL A 356 40.03 22.24 1.82
N SER A 357 40.49 20.99 1.90
CA SER A 357 41.57 20.58 2.81
C SER A 357 42.93 21.23 2.51
N ASP A 358 43.15 21.53 1.23
CA ASP A 358 44.44 21.97 0.69
C ASP A 358 44.44 23.49 0.47
N PHE A 359 43.24 24.08 0.38
CA PHE A 359 43.04 25.51 0.25
C PHE A 359 43.68 26.29 1.41
N GLY A 360 44.65 27.15 1.08
CA GLY A 360 45.42 27.94 2.05
C GLY A 360 46.64 27.21 2.65
N LYS A 361 46.88 25.95 2.29
CA LYS A 361 48.08 25.19 2.67
C LYS A 361 48.97 24.88 1.47
N ASN A 362 48.35 24.46 0.37
CA ASN A 362 49.01 24.08 -0.89
C ASN A 362 48.37 24.83 -2.06
N ASP A 363 49.15 25.11 -3.11
CA ASP A 363 48.69 25.79 -4.33
C ASP A 363 48.25 24.81 -5.43
N THR A 364 47.77 23.61 -5.05
CA THR A 364 47.32 22.60 -6.02
C THR A 364 45.94 22.94 -6.57
N ILE A 365 45.89 23.26 -7.85
CA ILE A 365 44.66 23.57 -8.59
C ILE A 365 44.44 22.49 -9.65
N PHE A 366 43.23 21.96 -9.71
CA PHE A 366 42.81 20.98 -10.71
C PHE A 366 41.96 21.66 -11.78
N SER A 367 42.26 21.39 -13.05
CA SER A 367 41.46 21.88 -14.18
C SER A 367 40.61 20.73 -14.72
N ILE A 368 39.30 20.81 -14.53
CA ILE A 368 38.38 19.70 -14.79
C ILE A 368 37.20 20.11 -15.65
N ARG A 369 36.69 19.18 -16.45
CA ARG A 369 35.44 19.36 -17.17
C ARG A 369 34.27 18.82 -16.37
N THR A 370 33.20 19.59 -16.26
CA THR A 370 32.07 19.29 -15.38
C THR A 370 30.74 19.45 -16.11
N HIS A 371 29.73 18.69 -15.67
CA HIS A 371 28.36 18.75 -16.19
C HIS A 371 27.47 19.76 -15.42
N LEU A 372 28.04 20.41 -14.39
CA LEU A 372 27.36 21.29 -13.44
C LEU A 372 27.56 22.78 -13.76
N GLY A 373 27.92 23.13 -15.01
CA GLY A 373 28.25 24.51 -15.38
C GLY A 373 27.13 25.52 -15.18
N HIS A 374 25.87 25.07 -15.15
CA HIS A 374 24.70 25.95 -14.93
C HIS A 374 24.46 26.26 -13.43
N LEU A 375 25.08 25.51 -12.53
CA LEU A 375 24.81 25.56 -11.08
C LEU A 375 25.99 26.16 -10.28
N LEU A 376 27.21 26.01 -10.81
CA LEU A 376 28.43 26.44 -10.16
C LEU A 376 28.81 27.86 -10.56
N ASN A 377 29.06 28.70 -9.56
CA ASN A 377 29.71 30.00 -9.72
C ASN A 377 31.07 30.00 -9.00
N PRO A 378 32.00 30.90 -9.37
CA PRO A 378 33.23 31.12 -8.62
C PRO A 378 32.95 31.42 -7.14
N GLY A 379 33.67 30.75 -6.24
CA GLY A 379 33.49 30.83 -4.78
C GLY A 379 32.49 29.81 -4.20
N ASP A 380 31.79 29.04 -5.04
CA ASP A 380 30.92 27.97 -4.56
C ASP A 380 31.70 26.72 -4.12
N TYR A 381 31.06 25.91 -3.28
CA TYR A 381 31.56 24.60 -2.89
C TYR A 381 30.87 23.49 -3.68
N ALA A 382 31.62 22.44 -4.04
CA ALA A 382 31.11 21.27 -4.74
C ALA A 382 31.65 19.97 -4.13
N LEU A 383 30.84 18.92 -4.13
CA LEU A 383 31.25 17.57 -3.78
C LEU A 383 31.66 16.82 -5.04
N GLY A 384 32.82 16.17 -4.98
CA GLY A 384 33.34 15.37 -6.09
C GLY A 384 34.21 14.21 -5.62
N TYR A 385 34.48 13.30 -6.55
CA TYR A 385 35.47 12.25 -6.35
C TYR A 385 36.86 12.75 -6.71
N ASP A 386 37.79 12.55 -5.79
CA ASP A 386 39.21 12.70 -6.04
C ASP A 386 39.76 11.43 -6.70
N LEU A 387 40.17 11.52 -7.96
CA LEU A 387 40.77 10.40 -8.69
C LEU A 387 42.29 10.53 -8.78
N TYR A 388 42.83 11.72 -8.52
CA TYR A 388 44.27 11.97 -8.44
C TYR A 388 44.89 11.26 -7.23
N GLY A 389 44.24 11.31 -6.07
CA GLY A 389 44.72 10.68 -4.84
C GLY A 389 44.21 9.26 -4.60
N ALA A 390 43.20 8.80 -5.36
CA ALA A 390 42.55 7.52 -5.10
C ALA A 390 43.30 6.35 -5.74
N ASN A 391 43.66 5.36 -4.92
CA ASN A 391 44.14 4.07 -5.41
C ASN A 391 42.98 3.09 -5.53
N SER A 392 42.33 3.08 -6.70
CA SER A 392 41.20 2.20 -7.00
C SER A 392 41.68 0.87 -7.56
N ASN A 393 41.63 -0.19 -6.76
CA ASN A 393 41.94 -1.56 -7.21
C ASN A 393 40.69 -2.22 -7.85
N ASP A 394 40.24 -1.67 -8.97
CA ASP A 394 39.09 -2.21 -9.72
C ASP A 394 39.55 -2.92 -11.01
N GLY A 395 39.15 -4.19 -11.14
CA GLY A 395 39.47 -5.00 -12.30
C GLY A 395 38.80 -4.54 -13.60
N GLU A 396 37.76 -3.69 -13.55
CA GLU A 396 37.22 -3.07 -14.77
C GLU A 396 38.11 -1.94 -15.28
N LEU A 397 38.76 -1.19 -14.39
CA LEU A 397 39.66 -0.11 -14.77
C LEU A 397 40.89 -0.64 -15.51
N GLU A 398 41.46 -1.75 -15.04
CA GLU A 398 42.62 -2.40 -15.67
C GLU A 398 42.32 -2.93 -17.09
N LYS A 399 41.06 -3.24 -17.40
CA LYS A 399 40.66 -3.72 -18.73
C LYS A 399 40.69 -2.61 -19.78
N HIS A 400 40.56 -1.36 -19.36
CA HIS A 400 40.63 -0.20 -20.25
C HIS A 400 42.08 0.23 -20.47
N LYS A 401 42.70 -0.31 -21.52
CA LYS A 401 44.10 0.04 -21.87
C LYS A 401 44.21 1.49 -22.32
N GLY A 402 45.04 2.28 -21.62
CA GLY A 402 45.35 3.66 -22.00
C GLY A 402 44.29 4.69 -21.62
N LEU A 403 43.41 4.38 -20.65
CA LEU A 403 42.47 5.36 -20.12
C LEU A 403 43.21 6.44 -19.34
N ILE A 404 43.10 7.69 -19.79
CA ILE A 404 43.56 8.85 -19.03
C ILE A 404 42.44 9.19 -18.05
N LEU A 405 42.71 9.01 -16.76
CA LEU A 405 41.79 9.38 -15.71
C LEU A 405 41.77 10.90 -15.52
N PRO A 406 40.58 11.50 -15.36
CA PRO A 406 40.48 12.89 -14.92
C PRO A 406 40.99 12.99 -13.48
N GLU A 407 41.49 14.17 -13.09
CA GLU A 407 42.04 14.41 -11.74
C GLU A 407 40.93 14.41 -10.68
N ALA A 408 39.79 15.01 -11.00
CA ALA A 408 38.60 15.02 -10.16
C ALA A 408 37.31 15.05 -10.99
N ILE A 409 36.21 14.57 -10.41
CA ILE A 409 34.87 14.62 -11.02
C ILE A 409 33.90 15.21 -10.01
N LEU A 410 33.34 16.38 -10.30
CA LEU A 410 32.27 16.98 -9.48
C LEU A 410 30.94 16.29 -9.75
N ILE A 411 30.13 16.15 -8.70
CA ILE A 411 28.83 15.45 -8.76
C ILE A 411 27.68 16.35 -8.36
N LYS A 412 27.85 17.11 -7.28
CA LYS A 412 26.82 18.05 -6.81
C LYS A 412 27.43 19.27 -6.13
N LYS A 413 26.67 20.35 -6.11
CA LYS A 413 27.01 21.56 -5.34
C LYS A 413 26.81 21.28 -3.84
N SER A 414 27.77 21.68 -3.01
CA SER A 414 27.68 21.60 -1.55
C SER A 414 27.09 22.90 -1.00
N TYR A 415 26.24 22.76 0.01
CA TYR A 415 25.69 23.86 0.79
C TYR A 415 26.04 23.74 2.28
N GLU A 416 27.04 22.92 2.63
CA GLU A 416 27.39 22.58 4.01
C GLU A 416 27.72 23.84 4.84
N GLU A 417 28.48 24.78 4.30
CA GLU A 417 28.84 26.03 4.99
C GLU A 417 27.61 26.89 5.35
N LYS A 418 26.68 27.05 4.39
CA LYS A 418 25.42 27.77 4.60
C LYS A 418 24.50 27.03 5.58
N ARG A 419 24.54 25.68 5.60
CA ARG A 419 23.78 24.85 6.54
C ARG A 419 24.35 24.84 7.96
N GLN A 420 25.67 24.93 8.14
CA GLN A 420 26.28 25.03 9.47
C GLN A 420 25.77 26.25 10.24
N LYS A 421 25.53 27.37 9.55
CA LYS A 421 24.94 28.59 10.13
C LYS A 421 23.49 28.40 10.61
N LYS A 422 22.76 27.40 10.09
CA LYS A 422 21.36 27.07 10.46
C LYS A 422 21.23 25.78 11.29
N ARG A 423 22.35 25.21 11.76
CA ARG A 423 22.38 23.94 12.52
C ARG A 423 21.61 24.10 13.85
N GLY A 424 20.70 23.17 14.13
CA GLY A 424 19.90 23.14 15.36
C GLY A 424 18.46 23.66 15.21
N LYS A 425 18.08 24.21 14.05
CA LYS A 425 16.66 24.54 13.77
C LYS A 425 15.91 23.30 13.27
N PRO A 426 14.72 22.99 13.80
CA PRO A 426 13.90 21.90 13.28
C PRO A 426 13.43 22.22 11.85
N ARG A 427 13.24 21.18 11.02
CA ARG A 427 12.69 21.31 9.67
C ARG A 427 11.17 21.53 9.74
N ALA A 428 10.64 22.29 8.79
CA ALA A 428 9.20 22.57 8.67
C ALA A 428 8.35 21.34 8.29
N TRP A 429 9.00 20.24 7.90
CA TRP A 429 8.37 19.02 7.42
C TRP A 429 9.00 17.78 8.04
N LYS A 430 8.24 16.68 8.02
CA LYS A 430 8.63 15.35 8.50
C LYS A 430 8.17 14.28 7.51
N LEU A 431 8.85 13.14 7.53
CA LEU A 431 8.41 11.92 6.84
C LEU A 431 7.75 10.97 7.84
N LYS A 432 6.83 10.14 7.35
CA LYS A 432 6.31 9.01 8.12
C LYS A 432 7.27 7.83 8.00
N SER A 433 7.49 7.11 9.09
CA SER A 433 8.22 5.85 9.10
C SER A 433 7.25 4.69 9.09
N LEU A 434 7.66 3.55 8.53
CA LEU A 434 6.97 2.28 8.72
C LEU A 434 7.25 1.75 10.13
N ASP A 435 6.24 1.15 10.75
CA ASP A 435 6.41 0.42 12.00
C ASP A 435 7.17 -0.87 11.74
N MET A 436 8.48 -0.83 11.96
CA MET A 436 9.40 -1.93 11.75
C MET A 436 9.87 -2.49 13.08
N GLU A 437 9.82 -3.81 13.23
CA GLU A 437 10.49 -4.48 14.34
C GLU A 437 12.00 -4.48 14.11
N VAL A 438 12.71 -3.79 15.01
CA VAL A 438 14.17 -3.74 15.02
C VAL A 438 14.65 -4.73 16.09
N ASP A 439 15.64 -5.56 15.76
CA ASP A 439 16.32 -6.35 16.78
C ASP A 439 17.08 -5.41 17.74
N ASP A 440 16.65 -5.31 19.00
CA ASP A 440 17.21 -4.45 20.07
C ASP A 440 18.70 -4.69 20.39
N ARG A 441 19.34 -5.64 19.72
CA ARG A 441 20.75 -5.99 19.89
C ARG A 441 21.70 -5.04 19.17
N LYS A 442 21.19 -4.06 18.42
CA LYS A 442 22.03 -3.09 17.70
C LYS A 442 22.73 -2.14 18.67
N GLY A 443 24.05 -2.02 18.52
CA GLY A 443 24.86 -1.13 19.34
C GLY A 443 24.59 0.35 19.04
N ARG A 444 24.78 1.22 20.04
CA ARG A 444 24.60 2.67 19.93
C ARG A 444 25.31 3.31 18.71
N ALA A 445 26.50 2.81 18.35
CA ALA A 445 27.25 3.28 17.19
C ALA A 445 26.55 3.03 15.84
N GLU A 446 25.82 1.91 15.69
CA GLU A 446 25.08 1.61 14.47
C GLU A 446 23.85 2.50 14.34
N GLN A 447 23.21 2.83 15.46
CA GLN A 447 22.10 3.76 15.52
C GLN A 447 22.52 5.19 15.15
N GLU A 448 23.65 5.67 15.68
CA GLU A 448 24.21 6.99 15.33
C GLU A 448 24.57 7.09 13.84
N LYS A 449 25.14 6.01 13.27
CA LYS A 449 25.41 5.91 11.84
C LYS A 449 24.13 5.96 11.02
N MET A 450 23.10 5.22 11.43
CA MET A 450 21.79 5.23 10.76
C MET A 450 21.14 6.62 10.79
N ASN A 451 21.19 7.30 11.93
CA ASN A 451 20.66 8.66 12.07
C ASN A 451 21.39 9.64 11.14
N THR A 452 22.72 9.53 11.07
CA THR A 452 23.54 10.36 10.17
C THR A 452 23.18 10.12 8.70
N GLU A 453 22.99 8.86 8.29
CA GLU A 453 22.55 8.51 6.93
C GLU A 453 21.13 9.00 6.63
N TYR A 454 20.24 8.94 7.61
CA TYR A 454 18.87 9.44 7.48
C TYR A 454 18.86 10.97 7.33
N GLU A 455 19.67 11.70 8.11
CA GLU A 455 19.84 13.15 7.94
C GLU A 455 20.39 13.52 6.55
N GLN A 456 21.36 12.75 6.05
CA GLN A 456 21.88 12.92 4.69
C GLN A 456 20.77 12.69 3.64
N PHE A 457 19.94 11.66 3.82
CA PHE A 457 18.79 11.43 2.94
C PHE A 457 17.81 12.61 2.97
N LEU A 458 17.50 13.15 4.14
CA LEU A 458 16.65 14.34 4.25
C LEU A 458 17.28 15.58 3.57
N LYS A 459 18.61 15.73 3.63
CA LYS A 459 19.34 16.79 2.90
C LYS A 459 19.21 16.61 1.39
N ASP A 460 19.37 15.38 0.89
CA ASP A 460 19.26 15.06 -0.54
C ASP A 460 17.84 15.35 -1.08
N LEU A 461 16.79 15.24 -0.24
CA LEU A 461 15.41 15.61 -0.61
C LEU A 461 15.17 17.11 -0.76
N GLU A 462 15.81 17.94 0.07
CA GLU A 462 15.70 19.40 -0.07
C GLU A 462 16.32 19.87 -1.39
N GLU A 463 17.46 19.28 -1.75
CA GLU A 463 18.25 19.63 -2.93
C GLU A 463 17.58 19.19 -4.24
N ASN A 464 16.88 18.04 -4.23
CA ASN A 464 16.39 17.43 -5.46
C ASN A 464 14.85 17.45 -5.56
N PRO A 465 14.26 18.32 -6.40
CA PRO A 465 12.81 18.36 -6.59
C PRO A 465 12.26 17.07 -7.22
N GLU A 466 13.03 16.38 -8.07
CA GLU A 466 12.60 15.11 -8.67
C GLU A 466 12.38 14.00 -7.64
N MET A 467 13.17 13.95 -6.57
CA MET A 467 12.97 12.96 -5.51
C MET A 467 11.72 13.27 -4.69
N ARG A 468 11.41 14.55 -4.50
CA ARG A 468 10.22 15.04 -3.79
C ARG A 468 8.92 14.72 -4.50
N PHE A 469 8.89 14.82 -5.84
CA PHE A 469 7.68 14.57 -6.63
C PHE A 469 7.02 13.21 -6.31
N ASN A 470 7.84 12.20 -6.00
CA ASN A 470 7.36 10.87 -5.70
C ASN A 470 7.10 10.61 -4.21
N MET A 471 7.27 11.60 -3.32
CA MET A 471 7.17 11.43 -1.88
C MET A 471 6.04 12.27 -1.28
N SER A 472 5.47 11.78 -0.17
CA SER A 472 4.47 12.52 0.62
C SER A 472 5.17 13.19 1.79
N LEU A 473 5.24 14.52 1.77
CA LEU A 473 5.85 15.33 2.83
C LEU A 473 4.76 15.84 3.77
N TYR A 474 4.97 15.73 5.08
CA TYR A 474 3.99 16.14 6.09
C TYR A 474 4.49 17.34 6.86
N ARG A 475 3.58 18.23 7.25
CA ARG A 475 3.94 19.39 8.09
C ARG A 475 4.42 18.95 9.47
N ASN A 476 5.51 19.55 9.95
CA ASN A 476 6.00 19.32 11.29
C ASN A 476 5.25 20.23 12.29
N LYS A 477 4.62 19.64 13.31
CA LYS A 477 3.87 20.38 14.34
C LYS A 477 4.79 21.16 15.29
N ASP A 478 6.02 20.68 15.47
CA ASP A 478 7.02 21.27 16.37
C ASP A 478 7.78 22.46 15.74
N TYR A 479 7.51 22.74 14.46
CA TYR A 479 8.13 23.85 13.75
C TYR A 479 7.38 25.16 14.02
N GLN A 480 7.98 26.05 14.80
CA GLN A 480 7.55 27.44 14.92
C GLN A 480 8.29 28.32 13.89
N PRO A 481 7.59 28.97 12.96
CA PRO A 481 8.21 29.97 12.08
C PRO A 481 8.77 31.11 12.94
N SER A 482 10.08 31.33 12.91
CA SER A 482 10.67 32.52 13.55
C SER A 482 10.50 33.70 12.60
N GLU A 483 9.75 34.73 13.02
CA GLU A 483 9.44 35.96 12.26
C GLU A 483 10.69 36.79 11.85
N MET A 484 11.87 36.46 12.38
CA MET A 484 13.14 37.16 12.09
C MET A 484 13.89 36.66 10.84
N THR A 485 13.41 35.63 10.14
CA THR A 485 14.22 34.95 9.10
C THR A 485 13.92 35.37 7.66
N SER A 486 12.97 36.27 7.41
CA SER A 486 12.47 36.54 6.06
C SER A 486 13.06 37.77 5.35
N VAL A 487 13.99 38.52 5.96
CA VAL A 487 14.44 39.81 5.37
C VAL A 487 15.95 40.09 5.32
N ALA A 488 16.83 39.23 5.85
CA ALA A 488 18.26 39.57 5.97
C ALA A 488 19.27 38.59 5.35
N ASP A 489 18.91 37.35 5.02
CA ASP A 489 19.82 36.39 4.38
C ASP A 489 19.21 35.95 3.05
N GLY A 490 19.87 36.27 1.93
CA GLY A 490 19.44 35.86 0.60
C GLY A 490 19.17 34.36 0.49
N ASP A 491 18.03 34.02 -0.13
CA ASP A 491 17.50 32.67 -0.35
C ASP A 491 18.39 31.80 -1.27
N ASP A 492 19.55 31.36 -0.76
CA ASP A 492 20.48 30.51 -1.51
C ASP A 492 20.47 29.03 -1.09
N LEU A 493 19.62 28.65 -0.14
CA LEU A 493 19.53 27.26 0.34
C LEU A 493 18.31 26.58 -0.30
N PRO A 494 18.50 25.44 -1.00
CA PRO A 494 17.38 24.62 -1.46
C PRO A 494 16.51 24.24 -0.26
N SER A 495 15.23 24.58 -0.33
CA SER A 495 14.24 24.26 0.70
C SER A 495 12.98 23.70 0.06
N VAL A 496 12.20 22.96 0.85
CA VAL A 496 10.92 22.39 0.38
C VAL A 496 9.85 23.49 0.40
N PRO A 497 9.19 23.78 -0.73
CA PRO A 497 8.06 24.71 -0.78
C PRO A 497 6.95 24.27 0.17
N LEU A 498 6.36 25.22 0.90
CA LEU A 498 5.27 24.94 1.85
C LEU A 498 4.02 24.35 1.17
N GLU A 499 3.84 24.62 -0.13
CA GLU A 499 2.73 24.11 -0.95
C GLU A 499 2.78 22.60 -1.19
N GLU A 500 3.97 21.98 -1.08
CA GLU A 500 4.17 20.54 -1.25
C GLU A 500 3.83 19.74 0.01
N LEU A 501 3.50 20.41 1.13
CA LEU A 501 3.29 19.76 2.43
C LEU A 501 1.81 19.37 2.63
N LEU A 502 1.59 18.10 2.92
CA LEU A 502 0.29 17.58 3.33
C LEU A 502 0.02 17.91 4.81
N ALA A 503 -1.22 18.28 5.11
CA ALA A 503 -1.72 18.33 6.48
C ALA A 503 -1.88 16.91 7.03
N ASP A 504 -1.41 16.65 8.25
CA ASP A 504 -1.70 15.40 8.96
C ASP A 504 -3.20 15.38 9.27
N LEU A 505 -3.99 14.59 8.52
CA LEU A 505 -5.35 14.21 8.90
C LEU A 505 -5.24 13.12 9.97
N GLU A 506 -5.09 13.53 11.22
CA GLU A 506 -5.39 12.68 12.37
C GLU A 506 -6.91 12.63 12.51
N LEU A 507 -7.53 11.52 12.08
CA LEU A 507 -8.88 11.18 12.50
C LEU A 507 -8.80 10.76 13.97
N SER A 508 -8.83 11.74 14.88
CA SER A 508 -9.09 11.47 16.28
C SER A 508 -10.50 10.93 16.38
N GLU A 509 -10.64 9.63 16.64
CA GLU A 509 -11.84 9.05 17.25
C GLU A 509 -11.93 9.58 18.69
N GLU A 510 -12.17 10.88 18.85
CA GLU A 510 -12.63 11.45 20.11
C GLU A 510 -14.13 11.19 20.16
N GLU A 511 -14.47 10.15 20.91
CA GLU A 511 -15.82 9.84 21.35
C GLU A 511 -16.52 11.13 21.80
N GLU A 512 -17.61 11.49 21.11
CA GLU A 512 -18.60 12.46 21.58
C GLU A 512 -19.23 11.96 22.88
N GLY A 513 -18.50 12.08 23.98
CA GLY A 513 -19.01 11.96 25.35
C GLY A 513 -19.73 13.25 25.71
N GLY A 514 -20.99 13.36 25.31
CA GLY A 514 -21.88 14.45 25.72
C GLY A 514 -22.05 14.48 27.24
N SER A 515 -21.38 15.43 27.90
CA SER A 515 -21.72 15.85 29.26
C SER A 515 -22.70 17.03 29.17
N ASP A 516 -23.98 16.70 29.16
CA ASP A 516 -25.05 17.69 29.30
C ASP A 516 -25.23 17.97 30.81
N SER A 517 -24.60 19.04 31.29
CA SER A 517 -24.87 19.62 32.60
C SER A 517 -25.48 21.01 32.41
N MET A 518 -26.79 21.06 32.19
CA MET A 518 -27.56 22.29 32.29
C MET A 518 -27.65 22.73 33.76
N MET A 519 -27.11 23.91 34.05
CA MET A 519 -27.59 24.76 35.12
C MET A 519 -28.87 25.45 34.62
N GLU A 520 -30.00 25.18 35.25
CA GLU A 520 -30.91 26.14 35.88
C GLU A 520 -32.00 25.41 36.68
#